data_AF-A0A6A6JPB3-F1
#
_entry.id   AF-A0A6A6JPB3-F1
#
_cell.length_a   1.000
_cell.length_b   1.000
_cell.length_c   1.000
_cell.angle_alpha   90.00
_cell.angle_beta   90.00
_cell.angle_gamma   90.00
#
_symmetry.space_group_name_H-M   'P 1'
#
loop_
_entity.id
_entity.type
_entity.pdbx_description
1 polymer ?
#
loop_
_entity_poly.entity_id
_entity_poly.type
_entity_poly.pdbx_seq_one_letter_code
_entity_poly.pdbx_strand_id
1 'polypeptide(L)'
;MGGLLDATNILENQVVSVITKIAHDHQTFLGRTLQEIAHHKAGILRPNVPYIVSALNEVQVQVVIDEVAQEIRAGPRLDVKRELTKELPTRLELRDWEKFAHKLPLAQREAIEMAWIAVRHALLSHGVSTTPLLGLLHRLRPLQLPGRYQKIPVPAVFGSSDRKILVDGAHNEDAAKALAVHVNRMTRHEIFTSGTTVSHPPACGRPITWVIAMSFSTDKDPRSFLRHILRPGDRLVLTAFNPVAGMPWVKPVPPDDLLQAAKDVMGDDVIAVTVPEQSVHRALMAAKYLSKEESGVVLTGSLYLVGDYFREERRYQRGDETSLELMERMDEQERQRINYWLSRLGAEEGRTAKEQEGRTEGEEEGRGAREEKYRQLLEEVAELDRQLKELAEKEEQLRREVDLAEAEADTEDLSRPPLEKDTEERGRRKEQSRQSSEQQELRRGSNNPYTRATQRTLAPTTVQVEDGEGSRSFKIRKHFASAGTRRSSQGKAA
;
A
#
# COMPACT_ATOMS: atom_id res chain seq x y z
N MET A 1 6.41 2.90 -17.04
CA MET A 1 6.11 2.21 -15.77
C MET A 1 7.42 1.73 -15.15
N GLY A 2 7.47 1.54 -13.83
CA GLY A 2 8.65 0.99 -13.16
C GLY A 2 9.53 2.10 -12.59
N GLY A 3 10.52 2.53 -13.38
CA GLY A 3 11.51 3.55 -12.99
C GLY A 3 12.53 3.79 -14.09
N LEU A 4 13.44 2.83 -14.30
CA LEU A 4 14.54 2.88 -15.27
C LEU A 4 14.09 3.33 -16.67
N LEU A 5 13.07 2.67 -17.22
CA LEU A 5 12.51 2.95 -18.54
C LEU A 5 11.21 3.76 -18.49
N ASP A 6 10.91 4.40 -17.36
CA ASP A 6 9.74 5.24 -17.26
C ASP A 6 9.96 6.57 -17.98
N ALA A 7 8.94 7.09 -18.68
CA ALA A 7 9.05 8.36 -19.40
C ALA A 7 9.39 9.53 -18.47
N THR A 8 8.99 9.47 -17.20
CA THR A 8 9.35 10.50 -16.20
C THR A 8 10.84 10.51 -15.86
N ASN A 9 11.57 9.42 -16.15
CA ASN A 9 12.99 9.29 -15.90
C ASN A 9 13.86 10.11 -16.87
N ILE A 10 13.26 10.82 -17.84
CA ILE A 10 13.95 11.81 -18.68
C ILE A 10 14.33 13.09 -17.89
N LEU A 11 13.74 13.30 -16.71
CA LEU A 11 14.02 14.46 -15.88
C LEU A 11 15.39 14.30 -15.19
N GLU A 12 16.36 15.13 -15.56
CA GLU A 12 17.74 15.08 -15.04
C GLU A 12 17.94 15.93 -13.78
N ASN A 13 17.22 17.04 -13.63
CA ASN A 13 17.35 17.98 -12.50
C ASN A 13 16.55 17.53 -11.27
N GLN A 14 16.81 16.32 -10.78
CA GLN A 14 16.16 15.77 -9.60
C GLN A 14 16.82 16.29 -8.32
N VAL A 15 16.02 16.71 -7.34
CA VAL A 15 16.53 17.10 -6.02
C VAL A 15 16.53 15.95 -5.03
N VAL A 16 15.55 15.05 -5.16
CA VAL A 16 15.40 13.88 -4.29
C VAL A 16 14.67 12.79 -5.05
N SER A 17 15.12 11.55 -4.90
CA SER A 17 14.42 10.35 -5.38
C SER A 17 13.69 9.65 -4.24
N VAL A 18 12.49 9.13 -4.48
CA VAL A 18 11.71 8.41 -3.47
C VAL A 18 11.24 7.07 -4.02
N ILE A 19 11.62 6.00 -3.34
CA ILE A 19 11.20 4.64 -3.66
C ILE A 19 10.30 4.14 -2.52
N THR A 20 8.99 4.09 -2.80
CA THR A 20 7.97 3.60 -1.85
C THR A 20 8.03 2.06 -1.72
N LYS A 21 7.10 1.46 -0.95
CA LYS A 21 7.01 0.01 -0.83
C LYS A 21 6.94 -0.65 -2.21
N ILE A 22 7.81 -1.63 -2.41
CA ILE A 22 7.90 -2.50 -3.57
C ILE A 22 7.15 -3.78 -3.26
N ALA A 23 6.32 -4.19 -4.20
CA ALA A 23 5.53 -5.40 -4.13
C ALA A 23 5.51 -6.05 -5.51
N HIS A 24 5.08 -7.31 -5.57
CA HIS A 24 4.83 -7.97 -6.84
C HIS A 24 3.66 -7.28 -7.56
N ASP A 25 3.99 -6.60 -8.65
CA ASP A 25 3.03 -6.03 -9.57
C ASP A 25 3.67 -5.91 -10.96
N HIS A 26 2.84 -6.08 -12.01
CA HIS A 26 3.28 -5.98 -13.40
C HIS A 26 4.53 -6.83 -13.73
N GLN A 27 4.56 -8.09 -13.28
CA GLN A 27 5.74 -8.96 -13.36
C GLN A 27 6.22 -9.22 -14.80
N THR A 28 5.30 -9.28 -15.77
CA THR A 28 5.64 -9.36 -17.20
C THR A 28 6.54 -8.20 -17.67
N PHE A 29 6.45 -7.01 -17.06
CA PHE A 29 7.24 -5.84 -17.44
C PHE A 29 8.44 -5.56 -16.54
N LEU A 30 8.30 -5.82 -15.24
CA LEU A 30 9.29 -5.38 -14.23
C LEU A 30 10.19 -6.50 -13.72
N GLY A 31 9.87 -7.76 -14.02
CA GLY A 31 10.57 -8.94 -13.51
C GLY A 31 9.69 -9.81 -12.61
N ARG A 32 10.13 -11.04 -12.37
CA ARG A 32 9.38 -12.04 -11.60
C ARG A 32 9.70 -11.96 -10.10
N THR A 33 10.84 -11.41 -9.72
CA THR A 33 11.32 -11.29 -8.33
C THR A 33 11.21 -9.86 -7.81
N LEU A 34 11.13 -9.69 -6.49
CA LEU A 34 11.15 -8.36 -5.87
C LEU A 34 12.47 -7.62 -6.15
N GLN A 35 13.57 -8.36 -6.27
CA GLN A 35 14.89 -7.83 -6.59
C GLN A 35 14.95 -7.23 -7.99
N GLU A 36 14.41 -7.91 -9.00
CA GLU A 36 14.32 -7.37 -10.36
C GLU A 36 13.45 -6.11 -10.42
N ILE A 37 12.30 -6.14 -9.72
CA ILE A 37 11.41 -4.98 -9.61
C ILE A 37 12.13 -3.83 -8.91
N ALA A 38 12.90 -4.11 -7.85
CA ALA A 38 13.68 -3.13 -7.11
C ALA A 38 14.77 -2.51 -7.95
N HIS A 39 15.52 -3.32 -8.70
CA HIS A 39 16.53 -2.83 -9.64
C HIS A 39 15.91 -1.90 -10.70
N HIS A 40 14.78 -2.30 -11.29
CA HIS A 40 14.09 -1.46 -12.26
C HIS A 40 13.57 -0.15 -11.64
N LYS A 41 13.12 -0.15 -10.38
CA LYS A 41 12.68 1.06 -9.68
C LYS A 41 13.84 1.94 -9.23
N ALA A 42 14.96 1.35 -8.82
CA ALA A 42 16.18 2.06 -8.47
C ALA A 42 16.81 2.81 -9.66
N GLY A 43 16.41 2.50 -10.90
CA GLY A 43 16.81 3.27 -12.08
C GLY A 43 16.35 4.74 -12.10
N ILE A 44 15.51 5.19 -11.16
CA ILE A 44 15.20 6.62 -10.99
C ILE A 44 16.31 7.38 -10.27
N LEU A 45 17.18 6.70 -9.52
CA LEU A 45 18.24 7.32 -8.72
C LEU A 45 19.21 8.13 -9.59
N ARG A 46 19.87 9.11 -8.99
CA ARG A 46 20.80 10.01 -9.68
C ARG A 46 22.10 10.22 -8.89
N PRO A 47 23.25 10.34 -9.57
CA PRO A 47 24.53 10.62 -8.92
C PRO A 47 24.47 11.88 -8.04
N ASN A 48 24.97 11.79 -6.82
CA ASN A 48 25.01 12.86 -5.82
C ASN A 48 23.63 13.46 -5.44
N VAL A 49 22.53 12.75 -5.76
CA VAL A 49 21.18 13.16 -5.39
C VAL A 49 20.71 12.33 -4.19
N PRO A 50 20.20 12.96 -3.12
CA PRO A 50 19.62 12.26 -1.99
C PRO A 50 18.45 11.34 -2.38
N TYR A 51 18.27 10.26 -1.64
CA TYR A 51 17.14 9.37 -1.88
C TYR A 51 16.51 8.84 -0.59
N ILE A 52 15.23 8.49 -0.69
CA ILE A 52 14.42 7.91 0.38
C ILE A 52 13.95 6.54 -0.07
N VAL A 53 14.06 5.54 0.80
CA VAL A 53 13.53 4.19 0.58
C VAL A 53 12.56 3.87 1.71
N SER A 54 11.38 3.37 1.35
CA SER A 54 10.40 2.85 2.31
C SER A 54 11.04 1.79 3.20
N ALA A 55 10.90 1.97 4.51
CA ALA A 55 11.33 1.04 5.54
C ALA A 55 10.43 -0.20 5.61
N LEU A 56 9.25 -0.16 4.97
CA LEU A 56 8.38 -1.32 4.81
C LEU A 56 8.90 -2.32 3.77
N ASN A 57 9.93 -1.97 2.99
CA ASN A 57 10.56 -2.90 2.05
C ASN A 57 11.31 -4.01 2.79
N GLU A 58 11.28 -5.23 2.22
CA GLU A 58 12.08 -6.35 2.68
C GLU A 58 13.57 -6.02 2.60
N VAL A 59 14.38 -6.61 3.49
CA VAL A 59 15.84 -6.35 3.53
C VAL A 59 16.49 -6.57 2.17
N GLN A 60 16.16 -7.66 1.48
CA GLN A 60 16.68 -7.97 0.14
C GLN A 60 16.34 -6.90 -0.92
N VAL A 61 15.20 -6.22 -0.79
CA VAL A 61 14.80 -5.12 -1.68
C VAL A 61 15.63 -3.88 -1.37
N GLN A 62 15.82 -3.57 -0.09
CA GLN A 62 16.62 -2.43 0.34
C GLN A 62 18.08 -2.58 -0.10
N VAL A 63 18.65 -3.77 0.05
CA VAL A 63 20.02 -4.09 -0.39
C VAL A 63 20.21 -3.80 -1.87
N VAL A 64 19.31 -4.28 -2.74
CA VAL A 64 19.40 -4.03 -4.18
C VAL A 64 19.36 -2.53 -4.51
N ILE A 65 18.51 -1.77 -3.81
CA ILE A 65 18.44 -0.31 -4.01
C ILE A 65 19.74 0.37 -3.56
N ASP A 66 20.29 -0.06 -2.42
CA ASP A 66 21.53 0.50 -1.88
C ASP A 66 22.74 0.15 -2.77
N GLU A 67 22.79 -1.05 -3.34
CA GLU A 67 23.80 -1.46 -4.32
C GLU A 67 23.78 -0.55 -5.56
N VAL A 68 22.61 -0.37 -6.18
CA VAL A 68 22.44 0.55 -7.32
C VAL A 68 22.83 1.98 -6.94
N ALA A 69 22.46 2.43 -5.74
CA ALA A 69 22.84 3.75 -5.24
C ALA A 69 24.37 3.91 -5.12
N GLN A 70 25.06 2.88 -4.63
CA GLN A 70 26.53 2.88 -4.52
C GLN A 70 27.20 2.92 -5.90
N GLU A 71 26.75 2.09 -6.84
CA GLU A 71 27.28 2.02 -8.20
C GLU A 71 27.27 3.38 -8.91
N ILE A 72 26.16 4.12 -8.79
CA ILE A 72 26.02 5.43 -9.43
C ILE A 72 26.44 6.60 -8.54
N ARG A 73 26.87 6.33 -7.31
CA ARG A 73 27.18 7.33 -6.27
C ARG A 73 25.99 8.25 -5.96
N ALA A 74 24.78 7.71 -5.91
CA ALA A 74 23.60 8.41 -5.40
C ALA A 74 23.70 8.57 -3.88
N GLY A 75 23.09 9.63 -3.35
CA GLY A 75 23.00 9.85 -1.91
C GLY A 75 23.20 11.30 -1.48
N PRO A 76 23.11 11.54 -0.16
CA PRO A 76 22.95 10.53 0.90
C PRO A 76 21.57 9.85 0.93
N ARG A 77 21.51 8.62 1.46
CA ARG A 77 20.24 8.00 1.86
C ARG A 77 19.66 8.74 3.06
N LEU A 78 18.42 9.18 2.94
CA LEU A 78 17.71 9.92 3.98
C LEU A 78 16.88 8.97 4.83
N ASP A 79 17.18 8.91 6.13
CA ASP A 79 16.40 8.15 7.11
C ASP A 79 15.19 8.97 7.57
N VAL A 80 13.99 8.52 7.20
CA VAL A 80 12.74 9.25 7.46
C VAL A 80 12.51 9.48 8.95
N LYS A 81 12.75 8.47 9.80
CA LYS A 81 12.52 8.60 11.25
C LYS A 81 13.48 9.60 11.86
N ARG A 82 14.78 9.50 11.52
CA ARG A 82 15.81 10.41 12.00
C ARG A 82 15.54 11.84 11.55
N GLU A 83 15.14 12.04 10.30
CA GLU A 83 14.85 13.38 9.78
C GLU A 83 13.56 13.97 10.41
N LEU A 84 12.54 13.17 10.68
CA LEU A 84 11.34 13.63 11.40
C LEU A 84 11.67 14.07 12.84
N THR A 85 12.49 13.31 13.56
CA THR A 85 12.88 13.66 14.95
C THR A 85 13.65 14.97 15.03
N LYS A 86 14.48 15.28 14.02
CA LYS A 86 15.17 16.58 13.92
C LYS A 86 14.20 17.74 13.70
N GLU A 87 13.10 17.49 12.99
CA GLU A 87 12.19 18.53 12.49
C GLU A 87 10.98 18.83 13.37
N LEU A 88 10.54 17.91 14.22
CA LEU A 88 9.45 18.12 15.17
C LEU A 88 10.08 18.37 16.55
N PRO A 89 10.64 19.57 16.81
CA PRO A 89 11.59 19.77 17.90
C PRO A 89 10.86 19.85 19.24
N THR A 90 9.56 20.17 19.22
CA THR A 90 8.74 20.20 20.41
C THR A 90 8.09 18.84 20.64
N ARG A 91 8.15 18.39 21.90
CA ARG A 91 7.42 17.19 22.36
C ARG A 91 5.92 17.26 22.07
N LEU A 92 5.36 18.47 21.96
CA LEU A 92 3.94 18.68 21.65
C LEU A 92 3.62 18.37 20.18
N GLU A 93 4.43 18.85 19.24
CA GLU A 93 4.25 18.59 17.80
C GLU A 93 4.45 17.11 17.46
N LEU A 94 5.47 16.46 18.05
CA LEU A 94 5.66 15.01 17.93
C LEU A 94 4.43 14.25 18.41
N ARG A 95 3.90 14.59 19.59
CA ARG A 95 2.71 13.94 20.15
C ARG A 95 1.47 14.17 19.27
N ASP A 96 1.31 15.36 18.72
CA ASP A 96 0.20 15.70 17.84
C ASP A 96 0.27 14.97 16.49
N TRP A 97 1.47 14.87 15.92
CA TRP A 97 1.75 14.04 14.76
C TRP A 97 1.45 12.58 15.05
N GLU A 98 1.99 12.02 16.14
CA GLU A 98 1.75 10.63 16.53
C GLU A 98 0.25 10.35 16.67
N LYS A 99 -0.50 11.20 17.40
CA LYS A 99 -1.96 11.04 17.55
C LYS A 99 -2.70 11.01 16.21
N PHE A 100 -2.27 11.80 15.24
CA PHE A 100 -2.85 11.79 13.90
C PHE A 100 -2.42 10.53 13.12
N ALA A 101 -1.13 10.25 13.07
CA ALA A 101 -0.52 9.13 12.37
C ALA A 101 -1.06 7.77 12.84
N HIS A 102 -1.39 7.62 14.12
CA HIS A 102 -2.01 6.39 14.67
C HIS A 102 -3.39 6.06 14.07
N LYS A 103 -4.08 7.05 13.48
CA LYS A 103 -5.38 6.88 12.83
C LYS A 103 -5.25 6.50 11.35
N LEU A 104 -4.06 6.64 10.77
CA LEU A 104 -3.81 6.33 9.38
C LEU A 104 -3.42 4.86 9.20
N PRO A 105 -3.76 4.25 8.04
CA PRO A 105 -3.12 3.03 7.59
C PRO A 105 -1.59 3.21 7.56
N LEU A 106 -0.84 2.17 7.94
CA LEU A 106 0.62 2.20 8.04
C LEU A 106 1.29 2.68 6.73
N ALA A 107 0.84 2.16 5.59
CA ALA A 107 1.37 2.56 4.29
C ALA A 107 1.09 4.04 3.95
N GLN A 108 -0.07 4.59 4.35
CA GLN A 108 -0.37 6.01 4.16
C GLN A 108 0.47 6.89 5.08
N ARG A 109 0.64 6.47 6.35
CA ARG A 109 1.53 7.14 7.30
C ARG A 109 2.94 7.25 6.72
N GLU A 110 3.54 6.15 6.31
CA GLU A 110 4.90 6.16 5.77
C GLU A 110 4.99 6.99 4.47
N ALA A 111 4.00 6.89 3.58
CA ALA A 111 3.98 7.70 2.36
C ALA A 111 3.95 9.21 2.66
N ILE A 112 3.17 9.65 3.66
CA ILE A 112 3.13 11.05 4.07
C ILE A 112 4.47 11.48 4.70
N GLU A 113 5.06 10.63 5.55
CA GLU A 113 6.36 10.87 6.18
C GLU A 113 7.47 11.01 5.11
N MET A 114 7.52 10.11 4.12
CA MET A 114 8.46 10.18 3.01
C MET A 114 8.24 11.42 2.15
N ALA A 115 6.98 11.72 1.78
CA ALA A 115 6.65 12.88 0.96
C ALA A 115 7.03 14.19 1.67
N TRP A 116 6.80 14.27 2.98
CA TRP A 116 7.19 15.40 3.80
C TRP A 116 8.70 15.66 3.75
N ILE A 117 9.51 14.63 4.00
CA ILE A 117 10.97 14.72 3.95
C ILE A 117 11.43 15.10 2.53
N ALA A 118 10.85 14.51 1.49
CA ALA A 118 11.18 14.84 0.11
C ALA A 118 10.91 16.32 -0.23
N VAL A 119 9.71 16.83 0.10
CA VAL A 119 9.33 18.22 -0.15
C VAL A 119 10.24 19.17 0.64
N ARG A 120 10.57 18.83 1.89
CA ARG A 120 11.51 19.61 2.70
C ARG A 120 12.88 19.73 2.01
N HIS A 121 13.45 18.60 1.58
CA HIS A 121 14.74 18.60 0.88
C HIS A 121 14.69 19.43 -0.41
N ALA A 122 13.57 19.36 -1.14
CA ALA A 122 13.34 20.19 -2.32
C ALA A 122 13.29 21.69 -2.00
N LEU A 123 12.63 22.10 -0.91
CA LEU A 123 12.58 23.51 -0.51
C LEU A 123 13.97 24.03 -0.08
N LEU A 124 14.68 23.25 0.73
CA LEU A 124 16.01 23.62 1.23
C LEU A 124 17.03 23.74 0.10
N SER A 125 16.99 22.88 -0.92
CA SER A 125 17.90 22.97 -2.07
C SER A 125 17.70 24.25 -2.89
N HIS A 126 16.52 24.88 -2.78
CA HIS A 126 16.19 26.14 -3.43
C HIS A 126 16.28 27.35 -2.48
N GLY A 127 16.79 27.17 -1.26
CA GLY A 127 16.90 28.24 -0.27
C GLY A 127 15.54 28.76 0.24
N VAL A 128 14.48 27.96 0.11
CA VAL A 128 13.13 28.31 0.55
C VAL A 128 12.93 27.87 2.00
N SER A 129 12.37 28.75 2.83
CA SER A 129 12.05 28.45 4.23
C SER A 129 11.05 27.28 4.34
N THR A 130 11.34 26.36 5.26
CA THR A 130 10.51 25.19 5.57
C THR A 130 9.48 25.46 6.68
N THR A 131 9.49 26.63 7.32
CA THR A 131 8.52 27.00 8.37
C THR A 131 7.05 26.78 7.97
N PRO A 132 6.62 27.06 6.71
CA PRO A 132 5.25 26.80 6.28
C PRO A 132 4.88 25.31 6.27
N LEU A 133 5.85 24.39 6.19
CA LEU A 133 5.57 22.96 6.19
C LEU A 133 4.93 22.56 7.51
N LEU A 134 5.43 22.99 8.68
CA LEU A 134 4.85 22.63 9.99
C LEU A 134 3.34 22.92 10.06
N GLY A 135 2.89 24.05 9.51
CA GLY A 135 1.47 24.38 9.38
C GLY A 135 0.69 23.45 8.44
N LEU A 136 1.35 22.82 7.47
CA LEU A 136 0.76 21.84 6.55
C LEU A 136 0.42 20.52 7.25
N LEU A 137 1.18 20.04 8.26
CA LEU A 137 0.80 18.80 8.99
C LEU A 137 -0.58 18.89 9.61
N HIS A 138 -0.91 20.05 10.19
CA HIS A 138 -2.24 20.31 10.73
C HIS A 138 -3.32 20.34 9.64
N ARG A 139 -2.97 20.74 8.41
CA ARG A 139 -3.86 20.78 7.23
C ARG A 139 -3.91 19.47 6.43
N LEU A 140 -2.96 18.55 6.64
CA LEU A 140 -3.00 17.20 6.11
C LEU A 140 -4.01 16.32 6.86
N ARG A 141 -4.46 16.74 8.05
CA ARG A 141 -5.49 16.05 8.85
C ARG A 141 -6.76 15.68 8.08
N PRO A 142 -7.32 16.56 7.21
CA PRO A 142 -8.46 16.22 6.34
C PRO A 142 -8.10 15.64 4.96
N LEU A 143 -6.83 15.41 4.62
CA LEU A 143 -6.48 15.00 3.26
C LEU A 143 -6.99 13.58 2.97
N GLN A 144 -8.08 13.49 2.22
CA GLN A 144 -8.57 12.24 1.66
C GLN A 144 -8.03 12.06 0.25
N LEU A 145 -7.23 11.02 0.04
CA LEU A 145 -6.81 10.60 -1.29
C LEU A 145 -7.97 9.81 -1.94
N PRO A 146 -8.51 10.26 -3.10
CA PRO A 146 -9.63 9.56 -3.74
C PRO A 146 -9.30 8.09 -3.99
N GLY A 147 -10.16 7.20 -3.49
CA GLY A 147 -9.97 5.77 -3.66
C GLY A 147 -8.84 5.13 -2.84
N ARG A 148 -8.37 5.79 -1.77
CA ARG A 148 -7.39 5.23 -0.82
C ARG A 148 -7.92 5.33 0.61
N TYR A 149 -8.45 4.23 1.12
CA TYR A 149 -9.12 4.14 2.42
C TYR A 149 -10.20 5.22 2.61
N GLN A 150 -10.89 5.56 1.52
CA GLN A 150 -11.78 6.71 1.51
C GLN A 150 -13.18 6.31 1.98
N LYS A 151 -13.62 6.86 3.12
CA LYS A 151 -15.00 6.71 3.58
C LYS A 151 -15.89 7.79 2.99
N ILE A 152 -16.91 7.39 2.22
CA ILE A 152 -17.79 8.32 1.49
C ILE A 152 -19.26 7.91 1.59
N PRO A 153 -20.19 8.87 1.69
CA PRO A 153 -21.61 8.60 1.51
C PRO A 153 -21.89 8.31 0.03
N VAL A 154 -22.93 7.50 -0.24
CA VAL A 154 -23.39 7.22 -1.62
C VAL A 154 -24.88 7.50 -1.72
N PRO A 155 -25.29 8.78 -1.83
CA PRO A 155 -26.70 9.15 -1.87
C PRO A 155 -27.46 8.51 -3.03
N ALA A 156 -26.78 8.25 -4.14
CA ALA A 156 -27.31 7.56 -5.30
C ALA A 156 -27.86 6.15 -4.98
N VAL A 157 -27.37 5.51 -3.93
CA VAL A 157 -27.73 4.13 -3.54
C VAL A 157 -28.45 4.10 -2.20
N PHE A 158 -27.94 4.83 -1.21
CA PHE A 158 -28.44 4.84 0.17
C PHE A 158 -29.37 6.03 0.48
N GLY A 159 -29.67 6.88 -0.51
CA GLY A 159 -30.55 8.03 -0.33
C GLY A 159 -30.05 8.98 0.76
N SER A 160 -30.95 9.37 1.66
CA SER A 160 -30.65 10.26 2.79
C SER A 160 -29.96 9.57 3.98
N SER A 161 -29.62 8.27 3.87
CA SER A 161 -28.91 7.54 4.92
C SER A 161 -27.51 8.13 5.13
N ASP A 162 -27.06 8.16 6.39
CA ASP A 162 -25.70 8.52 6.78
C ASP A 162 -24.68 7.41 6.52
N ARG A 163 -25.14 6.27 5.98
CA ARG A 163 -24.32 5.11 5.65
C ARG A 163 -23.22 5.47 4.66
N LYS A 164 -21.98 5.19 5.05
CA LYS A 164 -20.79 5.37 4.24
C LYS A 164 -20.23 4.03 3.80
N ILE A 165 -19.61 4.02 2.62
CA ILE A 165 -18.82 2.90 2.15
C ILE A 165 -17.33 3.23 2.26
N LEU A 166 -16.49 2.20 2.38
CA LEU A 166 -15.05 2.34 2.24
C LEU A 166 -14.66 2.05 0.79
N VAL A 167 -13.98 2.98 0.13
CA VAL A 167 -13.47 2.83 -1.24
C VAL A 167 -11.95 2.74 -1.21
N ASP A 168 -11.40 1.66 -1.76
CA ASP A 168 -9.96 1.48 -1.88
C ASP A 168 -9.55 0.76 -3.18
N GLY A 169 -8.57 1.32 -3.90
CA GLY A 169 -8.03 0.78 -5.13
C GLY A 169 -6.99 -0.35 -4.96
N ALA A 170 -7.04 -1.15 -3.89
CA ALA A 170 -6.22 -2.33 -3.74
C ALA A 170 -6.47 -3.31 -4.90
N HIS A 171 -5.39 -3.81 -5.53
CA HIS A 171 -5.47 -4.62 -6.77
C HIS A 171 -4.28 -5.58 -6.94
N ASN A 172 -3.55 -5.83 -5.85
CA ASN A 172 -2.47 -6.80 -5.77
C ASN A 172 -2.42 -7.37 -4.34
N GLU A 173 -1.62 -8.40 -4.12
CA GLU A 173 -1.57 -9.13 -2.86
C GLU A 173 -1.15 -8.25 -1.67
N ASP A 174 -0.11 -7.43 -1.80
CA ASP A 174 0.34 -6.53 -0.73
C ASP A 174 -0.71 -5.48 -0.39
N ALA A 175 -1.39 -4.91 -1.39
CA ALA A 175 -2.49 -3.98 -1.17
C ALA A 175 -3.68 -4.67 -0.48
N ALA A 176 -3.94 -5.95 -0.78
CA ALA A 176 -4.96 -6.75 -0.11
C ALA A 176 -4.63 -6.93 1.38
N LYS A 177 -3.37 -7.25 1.72
CA LYS A 177 -2.89 -7.35 3.11
C LYS A 177 -3.06 -6.02 3.85
N ALA A 178 -2.64 -4.91 3.24
CA ALA A 178 -2.78 -3.58 3.83
C ALA A 178 -4.26 -3.19 4.04
N LEU A 179 -5.12 -3.48 3.07
CA LEU A 179 -6.55 -3.26 3.18
C LEU A 179 -7.19 -4.13 4.28
N ALA A 180 -6.81 -5.40 4.37
CA ALA A 180 -7.29 -6.32 5.40
C ALA A 180 -6.97 -5.82 6.81
N VAL A 181 -5.73 -5.34 7.04
CA VAL A 181 -5.33 -4.74 8.33
C VAL A 181 -6.23 -3.56 8.68
N HIS A 182 -6.47 -2.65 7.74
CA HIS A 182 -7.34 -1.49 7.97
C HIS A 182 -8.79 -1.90 8.24
N VAL A 183 -9.36 -2.77 7.41
CA VAL A 183 -10.75 -3.22 7.53
C VAL A 183 -10.97 -3.96 8.86
N ASN A 184 -10.05 -4.84 9.24
CA ASN A 184 -10.15 -5.59 10.49
C ASN A 184 -10.06 -4.66 11.71
N ARG A 185 -9.18 -3.66 11.69
CA ARG A 185 -9.02 -2.74 12.82
C ARG A 185 -10.14 -1.70 12.91
N MET A 186 -10.59 -1.17 11.77
CA MET A 186 -11.44 0.02 11.74
C MET A 186 -12.87 -0.29 11.31
N THR A 187 -13.04 -0.94 10.16
CA THR A 187 -14.37 -1.11 9.55
C THR A 187 -15.20 -2.19 10.25
N ARG A 188 -14.61 -3.33 10.61
CA ARG A 188 -15.31 -4.41 11.33
C ARG A 188 -15.71 -4.01 12.75
N HIS A 189 -14.96 -3.09 13.35
CA HIS A 189 -15.15 -2.60 14.71
C HIS A 189 -15.75 -1.18 14.76
N GLU A 190 -16.38 -0.75 13.67
CA GLU A 190 -17.06 0.54 13.64
C GLU A 190 -18.30 0.52 14.56
N ILE A 191 -18.47 1.59 15.34
CA ILE A 191 -19.67 1.81 16.14
C ILE A 191 -20.69 2.49 15.23
N PHE A 192 -21.87 1.87 15.08
CA PHE A 192 -22.96 2.44 14.30
C PHE A 192 -23.91 3.19 15.22
N THR A 193 -24.25 4.41 14.82
CA THR A 193 -25.21 5.27 15.52
C THR A 193 -26.33 5.60 14.57
N SER A 194 -27.55 5.17 14.85
CA SER A 194 -28.74 5.50 14.07
C SER A 194 -29.79 6.11 15.00
N GLY A 195 -30.07 7.40 14.82
CA GLY A 195 -30.93 8.15 15.74
C GLY A 195 -30.38 8.13 17.16
N THR A 196 -31.12 7.52 18.09
CA THR A 196 -30.73 7.35 19.51
C THR A 196 -30.07 6.01 19.81
N THR A 197 -30.03 5.09 18.86
CA THR A 197 -29.50 3.73 19.06
C THR A 197 -28.01 3.68 18.73
N VAL A 198 -27.22 3.12 19.65
CA VAL A 198 -25.78 2.87 19.48
C VAL A 198 -25.56 1.37 19.44
N SER A 199 -25.00 0.86 18.35
CA SER A 199 -24.68 -0.56 18.18
C SER A 199 -23.17 -0.79 18.22
N HIS A 200 -22.71 -1.47 19.26
CA HIS A 200 -21.31 -1.84 19.44
C HIS A 200 -20.95 -3.13 18.70
N PRO A 201 -19.77 -3.20 18.06
CA PRO A 201 -19.32 -4.41 17.37
C PRO A 201 -19.10 -5.56 18.35
N PRO A 202 -19.32 -6.81 17.91
CA PRO A 202 -18.86 -7.98 18.67
C PRO A 202 -17.33 -8.03 18.69
N ALA A 203 -16.75 -8.77 19.64
CA ALA A 203 -15.30 -8.89 19.80
C ALA A 203 -14.60 -9.49 18.56
N CYS A 204 -15.31 -10.32 17.78
CA CYS A 204 -14.80 -10.88 16.51
C CYS A 204 -14.92 -9.92 15.31
N GLY A 205 -15.51 -8.73 15.52
CA GLY A 205 -15.83 -7.78 14.46
C GLY A 205 -17.06 -8.19 13.64
N ARG A 206 -17.67 -7.21 12.96
CA ARG A 206 -18.82 -7.47 12.08
C ARG A 206 -18.38 -8.02 10.72
N PRO A 207 -19.22 -8.84 10.07
CA PRO A 207 -19.00 -9.20 8.68
C PRO A 207 -19.01 -7.99 7.75
N ILE A 208 -18.26 -8.09 6.67
CA ILE A 208 -18.15 -7.05 5.63
C ILE A 208 -18.86 -7.51 4.36
N THR A 209 -19.50 -6.57 3.67
CA THR A 209 -19.99 -6.79 2.32
C THR A 209 -19.01 -6.17 1.34
N TRP A 210 -18.33 -7.01 0.56
CA TRP A 210 -17.30 -6.62 -0.38
C TRP A 210 -17.89 -6.46 -1.78
N VAL A 211 -17.72 -5.30 -2.40
CA VAL A 211 -17.96 -5.07 -3.82
C VAL A 211 -16.62 -5.15 -4.55
N ILE A 212 -16.44 -6.19 -5.36
CA ILE A 212 -15.13 -6.52 -5.94
C ILE A 212 -15.22 -6.62 -7.45
N ALA A 213 -14.27 -5.97 -8.13
CA ALA A 213 -13.89 -6.26 -9.50
C ALA A 213 -12.37 -6.25 -9.59
N MET A 214 -11.77 -7.22 -10.28
CA MET A 214 -10.32 -7.30 -10.44
C MET A 214 -9.93 -7.16 -11.91
N SER A 215 -8.75 -6.60 -12.16
CA SER A 215 -8.19 -6.57 -13.52
C SER A 215 -7.59 -7.93 -13.85
N PHE A 216 -7.98 -8.49 -14.98
CA PHE A 216 -7.40 -9.73 -15.50
C PHE A 216 -5.93 -9.52 -15.84
N SER A 217 -5.10 -10.45 -15.40
CA SER A 217 -3.67 -10.52 -15.72
C SER A 217 -3.23 -11.97 -15.60
N THR A 218 -2.39 -12.44 -16.52
CA THR A 218 -1.82 -13.80 -16.46
C THR A 218 -1.00 -14.02 -15.20
N ASP A 219 -0.42 -12.95 -14.67
CA ASP A 219 0.44 -12.99 -13.48
C ASP A 219 -0.32 -12.81 -12.16
N LYS A 220 -1.64 -12.56 -12.20
CA LYS A 220 -2.44 -12.26 -10.99
C LYS A 220 -3.57 -13.27 -10.83
N ASP A 221 -3.41 -14.13 -9.83
CA ASP A 221 -4.47 -15.01 -9.37
C ASP A 221 -5.41 -14.26 -8.41
N PRO A 222 -6.72 -14.14 -8.68
CA PRO A 222 -7.69 -13.54 -7.76
C PRO A 222 -7.69 -14.15 -6.36
N ARG A 223 -7.43 -15.47 -6.25
CA ARG A 223 -7.36 -16.18 -4.96
C ARG A 223 -6.29 -15.59 -4.05
N SER A 224 -5.20 -15.10 -4.65
CA SER A 224 -4.09 -14.49 -3.91
C SER A 224 -4.51 -13.21 -3.17
N PHE A 225 -5.45 -12.46 -3.75
CA PHE A 225 -6.04 -11.26 -3.17
C PHE A 225 -7.14 -11.61 -2.16
N LEU A 226 -8.08 -12.48 -2.55
CA LEU A 226 -9.27 -12.83 -1.76
C LEU A 226 -8.91 -13.48 -0.41
N ARG A 227 -7.93 -14.39 -0.38
CA ARG A 227 -7.49 -15.07 0.86
C ARG A 227 -7.08 -14.12 1.99
N HIS A 228 -6.60 -12.92 1.65
CA HIS A 228 -6.15 -11.96 2.66
C HIS A 228 -7.30 -11.15 3.24
N ILE A 229 -8.30 -10.81 2.43
CA ILE A 229 -9.39 -9.90 2.83
C ILE A 229 -10.62 -10.62 3.38
N LEU A 230 -10.93 -11.82 2.89
CA LEU A 230 -12.17 -12.53 3.26
C LEU A 230 -12.07 -13.16 4.65
N ARG A 231 -13.19 -13.13 5.38
CA ARG A 231 -13.39 -13.82 6.67
C ARG A 231 -14.73 -14.54 6.67
N PRO A 232 -14.91 -15.57 7.53
CA PRO A 232 -16.20 -16.26 7.66
C PRO A 232 -17.35 -15.27 7.92
N GLY A 233 -18.47 -15.46 7.23
CA GLY A 233 -19.65 -14.60 7.31
C GLY A 233 -19.62 -13.34 6.43
N ASP A 234 -18.48 -13.01 5.82
CA ASP A 234 -18.42 -11.94 4.81
C ASP A 234 -19.31 -12.26 3.61
N ARG A 235 -19.77 -11.20 2.95
CA ARG A 235 -20.63 -11.28 1.77
C ARG A 235 -19.93 -10.64 0.57
N LEU A 236 -20.20 -11.17 -0.60
CA LEU A 236 -19.54 -10.75 -1.84
C LEU A 236 -20.55 -10.31 -2.88
N VAL A 237 -20.29 -9.14 -3.46
CA VAL A 237 -20.90 -8.67 -4.69
C VAL A 237 -19.81 -8.56 -5.74
N LEU A 238 -19.84 -9.47 -6.70
CA LEU A 238 -18.81 -9.62 -7.71
C LEU A 238 -19.28 -8.95 -9.01
N THR A 239 -18.48 -8.01 -9.50
CA THR A 239 -18.81 -7.19 -10.66
C THR A 239 -17.60 -7.02 -11.58
N ALA A 240 -17.80 -6.30 -12.67
CA ALA A 240 -16.78 -5.94 -13.64
C ALA A 240 -16.76 -4.41 -13.82
N PHE A 241 -15.56 -3.85 -14.04
CA PHE A 241 -15.41 -2.45 -14.42
C PHE A 241 -15.61 -2.25 -15.93
N ASN A 242 -16.00 -1.04 -16.32
CA ASN A 242 -16.27 -0.67 -17.71
C ASN A 242 -15.01 -0.69 -18.59
N PRO A 243 -15.14 -0.83 -19.92
CA PRO A 243 -14.02 -0.73 -20.85
C PRO A 243 -13.19 0.53 -20.63
N VAL A 244 -11.87 0.36 -20.61
CA VAL A 244 -10.92 1.45 -20.34
C VAL A 244 -10.58 2.16 -21.64
N ALA A 245 -10.92 3.45 -21.73
CA ALA A 245 -10.63 4.27 -22.90
C ALA A 245 -9.12 4.28 -23.20
N GLY A 246 -8.76 3.95 -24.45
CA GLY A 246 -7.37 3.89 -24.91
C GLY A 246 -6.57 2.68 -24.42
N MET A 247 -7.19 1.74 -23.68
CA MET A 247 -6.50 0.55 -23.15
C MET A 247 -7.36 -0.72 -23.32
N PRO A 248 -7.66 -1.17 -24.55
CA PRO A 248 -8.53 -2.33 -24.81
C PRO A 248 -7.97 -3.67 -24.29
N TRP A 249 -6.67 -3.73 -23.99
CA TRP A 249 -6.02 -4.90 -23.38
C TRP A 249 -6.32 -5.02 -21.88
N VAL A 250 -6.78 -3.95 -21.22
CA VAL A 250 -7.18 -3.99 -19.82
C VAL A 250 -8.61 -4.52 -19.76
N LYS A 251 -8.77 -5.72 -19.22
CA LYS A 251 -10.05 -6.40 -19.09
C LYS A 251 -10.32 -6.75 -17.62
N PRO A 252 -11.58 -6.73 -17.17
CA PRO A 252 -11.93 -7.27 -15.87
C PRO A 252 -11.87 -8.81 -15.88
N VAL A 253 -11.62 -9.41 -14.73
CA VAL A 253 -11.92 -10.83 -14.50
C VAL A 253 -13.45 -10.99 -14.55
N PRO A 254 -13.99 -11.98 -15.29
CA PRO A 254 -15.42 -12.26 -15.28
C PRO A 254 -15.96 -12.48 -13.85
N PRO A 255 -17.14 -11.95 -13.50
CA PRO A 255 -17.71 -12.14 -12.16
C PRO A 255 -17.86 -13.60 -11.73
N ASP A 256 -18.18 -14.51 -12.67
CA ASP A 256 -18.31 -15.95 -12.38
C ASP A 256 -16.95 -16.60 -12.07
N ASP A 257 -15.87 -16.16 -12.72
CA ASP A 257 -14.51 -16.62 -12.39
C ASP A 257 -14.07 -16.10 -11.02
N LEU A 258 -14.45 -14.87 -10.65
CA LEU A 258 -14.25 -14.35 -9.29
C LEU A 258 -15.07 -15.14 -8.26
N LEU A 259 -16.28 -15.59 -8.62
CA LEU A 259 -17.11 -16.41 -7.75
C LEU A 259 -16.45 -17.76 -7.50
N GLN A 260 -15.93 -18.40 -8.55
CA GLN A 260 -15.19 -19.64 -8.40
C GLN A 260 -13.93 -19.44 -7.54
N ALA A 261 -13.17 -18.37 -7.76
CA ALA A 261 -12.02 -18.05 -6.93
C ALA A 261 -12.39 -17.80 -5.45
N ALA A 262 -13.56 -17.21 -5.18
CA ALA A 262 -14.06 -17.02 -3.83
C ALA A 262 -14.43 -18.35 -3.16
N LYS A 263 -15.07 -19.27 -3.91
CA LYS A 263 -15.39 -20.63 -3.45
C LYS A 263 -14.13 -21.44 -3.16
N ASP A 264 -13.13 -21.36 -4.02
CA ASP A 264 -11.82 -22.02 -3.81
C ASP A 264 -11.15 -21.57 -2.49
N VAL A 265 -11.40 -20.32 -2.06
CA VAL A 265 -10.80 -19.73 -0.85
C VAL A 265 -11.64 -20.00 0.41
N MET A 266 -12.96 -19.87 0.32
CA MET A 266 -13.86 -19.89 1.48
C MET A 266 -14.67 -21.18 1.63
N GLY A 267 -14.67 -22.05 0.62
CA GLY A 267 -15.60 -23.17 0.47
C GLY A 267 -16.89 -22.78 -0.25
N ASP A 268 -17.75 -23.78 -0.49
CA ASP A 268 -19.00 -23.61 -1.23
C ASP A 268 -20.06 -22.77 -0.48
N ASP A 269 -19.92 -22.62 0.84
CA ASP A 269 -20.84 -21.85 1.71
C ASP A 269 -20.64 -20.33 1.60
N VAL A 270 -19.85 -19.86 0.62
CA VAL A 270 -19.58 -18.43 0.43
C VAL A 270 -20.85 -17.69 0.00
N ILE A 271 -21.20 -16.63 0.74
CA ILE A 271 -22.36 -15.78 0.43
C ILE A 271 -21.96 -14.78 -0.65
N ALA A 272 -22.17 -15.13 -1.91
CA ALA A 272 -21.72 -14.33 -3.05
C ALA A 272 -22.76 -14.22 -4.16
N VAL A 273 -22.90 -13.02 -4.72
CA VAL A 273 -23.73 -12.74 -5.91
C VAL A 273 -22.90 -12.10 -7.00
N THR A 274 -23.15 -12.49 -8.25
CA THR A 274 -22.60 -11.81 -9.43
C THR A 274 -23.58 -10.73 -9.90
N VAL A 275 -23.06 -9.62 -10.40
CA VAL A 275 -23.86 -8.52 -10.95
C VAL A 275 -24.02 -8.73 -12.46
N PRO A 276 -25.26 -8.69 -13.00
CA PRO A 276 -25.51 -9.07 -14.39
C PRO A 276 -25.03 -8.02 -15.41
N GLU A 277 -25.00 -6.75 -15.01
CA GLU A 277 -24.64 -5.63 -15.87
C GLU A 277 -23.56 -4.77 -15.22
N GLN A 278 -22.64 -4.25 -16.04
CA GLN A 278 -21.54 -3.39 -15.59
C GLN A 278 -22.06 -2.04 -15.11
N SER A 279 -22.28 -1.91 -13.80
CA SER A 279 -22.51 -0.64 -13.13
C SER A 279 -22.08 -0.76 -11.68
N VAL A 280 -21.35 0.25 -11.21
CA VAL A 280 -20.95 0.32 -9.82
C VAL A 280 -22.13 0.63 -8.91
N HIS A 281 -23.04 1.52 -9.33
CA HIS A 281 -24.30 1.76 -8.62
C HIS A 281 -25.13 0.49 -8.49
N ARG A 282 -25.27 -0.29 -9.55
CA ARG A 282 -25.97 -1.58 -9.50
C ARG A 282 -25.33 -2.55 -8.52
N ALA A 283 -24.00 -2.65 -8.52
CA ALA A 283 -23.27 -3.48 -7.57
C ALA A 283 -23.44 -2.99 -6.12
N LEU A 284 -23.45 -1.68 -5.89
CA LEU A 284 -23.70 -1.11 -4.58
C LEU A 284 -25.16 -1.29 -4.13
N MET A 285 -26.14 -1.27 -5.03
CA MET A 285 -27.54 -1.61 -4.76
C MET A 285 -27.68 -3.09 -4.37
N ALA A 286 -27.00 -4.00 -5.08
CA ALA A 286 -26.92 -5.40 -4.66
C ALA A 286 -26.31 -5.52 -3.25
N ALA A 287 -25.24 -4.78 -2.97
CA ALA A 287 -24.61 -4.75 -1.64
C ALA A 287 -25.55 -4.17 -0.58
N LYS A 288 -26.33 -3.13 -0.89
CA LYS A 288 -27.34 -2.53 0.00
C LYS A 288 -28.32 -3.57 0.51
N TYR A 289 -28.85 -4.43 -0.36
CA TYR A 289 -29.82 -5.47 0.01
C TYR A 289 -29.19 -6.75 0.56
N LEU A 290 -27.93 -7.03 0.21
CA LEU A 290 -27.20 -8.19 0.73
C LEU A 290 -26.63 -7.93 2.13
N SER A 291 -26.35 -6.67 2.45
CA SER A 291 -25.73 -6.26 3.72
C SER A 291 -26.77 -5.96 4.80
N LYS A 292 -26.40 -6.21 6.06
CA LYS A 292 -27.16 -5.68 7.21
C LYS A 292 -26.86 -4.19 7.37
N GLU A 293 -27.79 -3.40 7.89
CA GLU A 293 -27.59 -1.95 8.09
C GLU A 293 -26.32 -1.63 8.88
N GLU A 294 -26.06 -2.41 9.94
CA GLU A 294 -24.89 -2.26 10.81
C GLU A 294 -23.61 -2.92 10.25
N SER A 295 -23.56 -3.29 8.98
CA SER A 295 -22.38 -3.91 8.36
C SER A 295 -21.71 -2.97 7.35
N GLY A 296 -20.38 -2.94 7.39
CA GLY A 296 -19.58 -2.13 6.49
C GLY A 296 -19.65 -2.66 5.05
N VAL A 297 -19.68 -1.74 4.08
CA VAL A 297 -19.54 -2.04 2.66
C VAL A 297 -18.20 -1.53 2.18
N VAL A 298 -17.44 -2.38 1.47
CA VAL A 298 -16.11 -2.04 0.95
C VAL A 298 -16.07 -2.25 -0.55
N LEU A 299 -15.73 -1.21 -1.32
CA LEU A 299 -15.54 -1.26 -2.77
C LEU A 299 -14.05 -1.32 -3.10
N THR A 300 -13.61 -2.39 -3.76
CA THR A 300 -12.18 -2.66 -3.98
C THR A 300 -11.88 -3.59 -5.16
N GLY A 301 -10.61 -3.96 -5.34
CA GLY A 301 -10.12 -4.92 -6.34
C GLY A 301 -9.50 -4.29 -7.59
N SER A 302 -9.86 -3.04 -7.92
CA SER A 302 -9.35 -2.36 -9.10
C SER A 302 -9.48 -0.84 -9.01
N LEU A 303 -8.43 -0.12 -9.43
CA LEU A 303 -8.49 1.33 -9.63
C LEU A 303 -9.49 1.72 -10.73
N TYR A 304 -9.76 0.83 -11.70
CA TYR A 304 -10.74 1.09 -12.75
C TYR A 304 -12.18 1.04 -12.21
N LEU A 305 -12.47 0.12 -11.29
CA LEU A 305 -13.75 0.07 -10.58
C LEU A 305 -13.98 1.33 -9.74
N VAL A 306 -12.95 1.75 -9.00
CA VAL A 306 -12.97 3.01 -8.25
C VAL A 306 -13.15 4.21 -9.19
N GLY A 307 -12.52 4.19 -10.37
CA GLY A 307 -12.70 5.20 -11.39
C GLY A 307 -14.12 5.25 -11.95
N ASP A 308 -14.75 4.09 -12.15
CA ASP A 308 -16.15 3.97 -12.57
C ASP A 308 -17.10 4.52 -11.53
N TYR A 309 -16.90 4.18 -10.26
CA TYR A 309 -17.66 4.75 -9.16
C TYR A 309 -17.71 6.28 -9.26
N PHE A 310 -16.55 6.95 -9.36
CA PHE A 310 -16.52 8.40 -9.45
C PHE A 310 -17.11 8.96 -10.76
N ARG A 311 -17.08 8.19 -11.86
CA ARG A 311 -17.75 8.59 -13.12
C ARG A 311 -19.26 8.54 -12.97
N GLU A 312 -19.78 7.47 -12.40
CA GLU A 312 -21.21 7.27 -12.15
C GLU A 312 -21.75 8.31 -11.15
N GLU A 313 -21.04 8.56 -10.04
CA GLU A 313 -21.40 9.62 -9.08
C GLU A 313 -21.47 11.01 -9.71
N ARG A 314 -20.49 11.37 -10.55
CA ARG A 314 -20.52 12.67 -11.25
C ARG A 314 -21.67 12.78 -12.24
N ARG A 315 -22.12 11.67 -12.84
CA ARG A 315 -23.30 11.67 -13.72
C ARG A 315 -24.57 11.85 -12.91
N TYR A 316 -24.72 11.11 -11.82
CA TYR A 316 -25.84 11.25 -10.89
C TYR A 316 -25.97 12.69 -10.36
N GLN A 317 -24.87 13.30 -9.92
CA GLN A 317 -24.86 14.68 -9.41
C GLN A 317 -25.27 15.75 -10.44
N ARG A 318 -25.19 15.45 -11.75
CA ARG A 318 -25.64 16.37 -12.80
C ARG A 318 -27.17 16.39 -12.94
N GLY A 319 -27.89 15.43 -12.36
CA GLY A 319 -29.35 15.49 -12.22
C GLY A 319 -30.14 15.36 -13.52
N ASP A 320 -29.68 14.54 -14.47
CA ASP A 320 -30.49 14.22 -15.66
C ASP A 320 -31.70 13.36 -15.23
N GLU A 321 -32.93 13.80 -15.52
CA GLU A 321 -34.18 13.12 -15.13
C GLU A 321 -34.19 11.65 -15.58
N THR A 322 -33.66 11.39 -16.78
CA THR A 322 -33.55 10.02 -17.32
C THR A 322 -32.62 9.13 -16.49
N SER A 323 -31.66 9.72 -15.79
CA SER A 323 -30.74 9.00 -14.90
C SER A 323 -31.39 8.64 -13.57
N LEU A 324 -32.34 9.44 -13.06
CA LEU A 324 -33.04 9.13 -11.81
C LEU A 324 -34.03 7.97 -12.00
N GLU A 325 -34.84 8.00 -13.06
CA GLU A 325 -35.75 6.90 -13.37
C GLU A 325 -35.00 5.57 -13.61
N LEU A 326 -33.86 5.65 -14.31
CA LEU A 326 -32.99 4.48 -14.50
C LEU A 326 -32.50 3.92 -13.16
N MET A 327 -32.09 4.79 -12.23
CA MET A 327 -31.59 4.41 -10.92
C MET A 327 -32.68 3.77 -10.05
N GLU A 328 -33.89 4.30 -10.03
CA GLU A 328 -35.03 3.71 -9.31
C GLU A 328 -35.38 2.33 -9.85
N ARG A 329 -35.41 2.18 -11.18
CA ARG A 329 -35.63 0.89 -11.83
C ARG A 329 -34.53 -0.11 -11.50
N MET A 330 -33.28 0.32 -11.51
CA MET A 330 -32.15 -0.52 -11.12
C MET A 330 -32.22 -0.96 -9.65
N ASP A 331 -32.55 -0.05 -8.72
CA ASP A 331 -32.65 -0.35 -7.29
C ASP A 331 -33.76 -1.40 -7.04
N GLU A 332 -34.93 -1.23 -7.67
CA GLU A 332 -36.04 -2.18 -7.53
C GLU A 332 -35.71 -3.55 -8.15
N GLN A 333 -35.02 -3.58 -9.30
CA GLN A 333 -34.56 -4.84 -9.89
C GLN A 333 -33.58 -5.58 -8.97
N GLU A 334 -32.60 -4.88 -8.42
CA GLU A 334 -31.62 -5.48 -7.51
C GLU A 334 -32.26 -5.91 -6.19
N ARG A 335 -33.22 -5.14 -5.66
CA ARG A 335 -34.02 -5.53 -4.50
C ARG A 335 -34.73 -6.85 -4.73
N GLN A 336 -35.44 -6.99 -5.85
CA GLN A 336 -36.16 -8.22 -6.18
C GLN A 336 -35.20 -9.39 -6.36
N ARG A 337 -34.10 -9.17 -7.09
CA ARG A 337 -33.09 -10.19 -7.38
C ARG A 337 -32.42 -10.72 -6.11
N ILE A 338 -31.99 -9.82 -5.22
CA ILE A 338 -31.31 -10.20 -3.98
C ILE A 338 -32.27 -10.85 -2.99
N ASN A 339 -33.50 -10.34 -2.85
CA ASN A 339 -34.50 -10.96 -1.98
C ASN A 339 -34.88 -12.37 -2.46
N TYR A 340 -35.04 -12.57 -3.77
CA TYR A 340 -35.27 -13.89 -4.34
C TYR A 340 -34.08 -14.82 -4.05
N TRP A 341 -32.85 -14.36 -4.26
CA TRP A 341 -31.65 -15.13 -3.96
C TRP A 341 -31.53 -15.53 -2.49
N LEU A 342 -31.76 -14.60 -1.56
CA LEU A 342 -31.77 -14.87 -0.11
C LEU A 342 -32.86 -15.87 0.28
N SER A 343 -34.04 -15.79 -0.33
CA SER A 343 -35.12 -16.74 -0.05
C SER A 343 -34.76 -18.18 -0.45
N ARG A 344 -33.97 -18.35 -1.51
CA ARG A 344 -33.50 -19.66 -1.96
C ARG A 344 -32.43 -20.24 -1.04
N LEU A 345 -31.51 -19.41 -0.56
CA LEU A 345 -30.52 -19.83 0.44
C LEU A 345 -31.18 -20.33 1.72
N GLY A 346 -32.14 -19.57 2.26
CA GLY A 346 -32.87 -20.00 3.47
C GLY A 346 -33.69 -21.28 3.25
N ALA A 347 -34.21 -21.49 2.03
CA ALA A 347 -34.91 -22.73 1.68
C ALA A 347 -33.98 -23.93 1.49
N GLU A 348 -32.76 -23.72 1.00
CA GLU A 348 -31.72 -24.74 0.85
C GLU A 348 -31.12 -25.11 2.23
N GLU A 349 -30.85 -24.13 3.11
CA GLU A 349 -30.49 -24.36 4.52
C GLU A 349 -31.58 -25.13 5.30
N GLY A 350 -32.85 -24.81 5.06
CA GLY A 350 -33.98 -25.54 5.66
C GLY A 350 -34.20 -26.95 5.12
N ARG A 351 -33.70 -27.25 3.91
CA ARG A 351 -33.71 -28.61 3.32
C ARG A 351 -32.53 -29.44 3.80
N THR A 352 -31.33 -28.86 3.85
CA THR A 352 -30.14 -29.53 4.40
C THR A 352 -30.27 -29.80 5.90
N ALA A 353 -30.92 -28.92 6.68
CA ALA A 353 -31.24 -29.20 8.09
C ALA A 353 -32.19 -30.41 8.25
N LYS A 354 -33.22 -30.54 7.40
CA LYS A 354 -34.15 -31.68 7.39
C LYS A 354 -33.52 -32.98 6.87
N GLU A 355 -32.58 -32.89 5.94
CA GLU A 355 -31.80 -34.05 5.45
C GLU A 355 -30.72 -34.47 6.44
N GLN A 356 -30.18 -33.56 7.25
CA GLN A 356 -29.25 -33.85 8.34
C GLN A 356 -29.96 -34.49 9.55
N GLU A 357 -31.18 -34.09 9.90
CA GLU A 357 -32.01 -34.79 10.91
C GLU A 357 -32.34 -36.24 10.55
N GLY A 358 -32.25 -36.62 9.27
CA GLY A 358 -32.43 -38.01 8.80
C GLY A 358 -31.14 -38.85 8.76
N ARG A 359 -29.97 -38.28 9.07
CA ARG A 359 -28.65 -38.96 9.06
C ARG A 359 -27.98 -39.03 10.43
N THR A 360 -28.55 -38.42 11.46
CA THR A 360 -28.05 -38.32 12.84
C THR A 360 -28.22 -39.59 13.68
N GLU A 361 -27.95 -40.77 13.14
CA GLU A 361 -27.79 -41.99 13.96
C GLU A 361 -26.42 -42.68 13.76
N GLY A 362 -25.55 -42.18 12.87
CA GLY A 362 -24.23 -42.77 12.60
C GLY A 362 -23.01 -41.83 12.63
N GLU A 363 -23.21 -40.50 12.74
CA GLU A 363 -22.12 -39.51 12.60
C GLU A 363 -21.78 -38.76 13.90
N GLU A 364 -22.37 -39.11 15.05
CA GLU A 364 -22.05 -38.46 16.34
C GLU A 364 -20.68 -38.88 16.90
N GLU A 365 -20.18 -40.07 16.58
CA GLU A 365 -18.89 -40.56 17.10
C GLU A 365 -17.66 -39.88 16.46
N GLY A 366 -17.77 -39.39 15.22
CA GLY A 366 -16.66 -38.74 14.51
C GLY A 366 -16.53 -37.22 14.76
N ARG A 367 -17.63 -36.57 15.15
CA ARG A 367 -17.70 -35.12 15.35
C ARG A 367 -17.08 -34.70 16.68
N GLY A 368 -17.30 -35.47 17.75
CA GLY A 368 -16.66 -35.26 19.04
C GLY A 368 -15.13 -35.34 18.98
N ALA A 369 -14.59 -36.32 18.24
CA ALA A 369 -13.14 -36.48 18.08
C ALA A 369 -12.49 -35.32 17.30
N ARG A 370 -13.19 -34.70 16.33
CA ARG A 370 -12.69 -33.53 15.61
C ARG A 370 -12.79 -32.24 16.43
N GLU A 371 -13.87 -32.05 17.17
CA GLU A 371 -14.03 -30.89 18.04
C GLU A 371 -13.02 -30.91 19.19
N GLU A 372 -12.72 -32.09 19.74
CA GLU A 372 -11.70 -32.26 20.78
C GLU A 372 -10.29 -32.02 20.22
N LYS A 373 -9.99 -32.52 19.02
CA LYS A 373 -8.71 -32.23 18.34
C LYS A 373 -8.55 -30.74 17.99
N TYR A 374 -9.64 -30.07 17.60
CA TYR A 374 -9.63 -28.63 17.33
C TYR A 374 -9.45 -27.81 18.61
N ARG A 375 -10.04 -28.25 19.73
CA ARG A 375 -9.84 -27.62 21.05
C ARG A 375 -8.41 -27.77 21.55
N GLN A 376 -7.80 -28.95 21.38
CA GLN A 376 -6.39 -29.20 21.68
C GLN A 376 -5.45 -28.31 20.85
N LEU A 377 -5.72 -28.14 19.55
CA LEU A 377 -4.95 -27.24 18.68
C LEU A 377 -5.04 -25.77 19.12
N LEU A 378 -6.22 -25.32 19.57
CA LEU A 378 -6.39 -23.96 20.09
C LEU A 378 -5.62 -23.74 21.41
N GLU A 379 -5.57 -24.75 22.28
CA GLU A 379 -4.76 -24.70 23.50
C GLU A 379 -3.25 -24.70 23.19
N GLU A 380 -2.80 -25.48 22.21
CA GLU A 380 -1.41 -25.51 21.77
C GLU A 380 -0.97 -24.17 21.16
N VAL A 381 -1.82 -23.53 20.36
CA VAL A 381 -1.57 -22.18 19.84
C VAL A 381 -1.49 -21.16 20.97
N ALA A 382 -2.37 -21.24 21.98
CA ALA A 382 -2.35 -20.34 23.13
C ALA A 382 -1.10 -20.53 24.02
N GLU A 383 -0.58 -21.76 24.14
CA GLU A 383 0.68 -22.05 24.82
C GLU A 383 1.88 -21.46 24.05
N LEU A 384 1.92 -21.64 22.73
CA LEU A 384 2.98 -21.08 21.88
C LEU A 384 3.00 -19.55 21.94
N ASP A 385 1.84 -18.89 21.96
CA ASP A 385 1.75 -17.44 22.13
C ASP A 385 2.29 -16.97 23.49
N ARG A 386 2.13 -17.78 24.54
CA ARG A 386 2.70 -17.49 25.87
C ARG A 386 4.22 -17.62 25.86
N GLN A 387 4.74 -18.69 25.26
CA GLN A 387 6.18 -18.91 25.12
C GLN A 387 6.85 -17.81 24.28
N LEU A 388 6.18 -17.35 23.22
CA LEU A 388 6.64 -16.22 22.39
C LEU A 388 6.74 -14.92 23.19
N LYS A 389 5.79 -14.65 24.09
CA LYS A 389 5.85 -13.49 25.00
C LYS A 389 7.00 -13.61 26.00
N GLU A 390 7.19 -14.77 26.62
CA GLU A 390 8.32 -14.98 27.54
C GLU A 390 9.67 -14.86 26.85
N LEU A 391 9.80 -15.33 25.61
CA LEU A 391 11.01 -15.16 24.80
C LEU A 391 11.25 -13.69 24.43
N ALA A 392 10.22 -12.95 24.08
CA ALA A 392 10.34 -11.52 23.81
C ALA A 392 10.78 -10.73 25.05
N GLU A 393 10.25 -11.08 26.23
CA GLU A 393 10.67 -10.48 27.51
C GLU A 393 12.12 -10.83 27.86
N LYS A 394 12.54 -12.08 27.64
CA LYS A 394 13.95 -12.50 27.82
C LYS A 394 14.89 -11.82 26.82
N GLU A 395 14.47 -11.64 25.57
CA GLU A 395 15.26 -10.92 24.58
C GLU A 395 15.46 -9.45 24.99
N GLU A 396 14.41 -8.81 25.51
CA GLU A 396 14.49 -7.44 26.01
C GLU A 396 15.39 -7.35 27.25
N GLN A 397 15.35 -8.33 28.14
CA GLN A 397 16.20 -8.37 29.32
C GLN A 397 17.69 -8.57 28.95
N LEU A 398 17.98 -9.48 28.03
CA LEU A 398 19.34 -9.69 27.50
C LEU A 398 19.87 -8.45 26.78
N ARG A 399 19.03 -7.75 26.00
CA ARG A 399 19.43 -6.48 25.39
C ARG A 399 19.83 -5.44 26.44
N ARG A 400 19.06 -5.31 27.52
CA ARG A 400 19.40 -4.39 28.63
C ARG A 400 20.69 -4.79 29.35
N GLU A 401 20.95 -6.08 29.51
CA GLU A 401 22.20 -6.58 30.11
C GLU A 401 23.42 -6.31 29.22
N VAL A 402 23.27 -6.45 27.89
CA VAL A 402 24.30 -6.09 26.92
C VAL A 402 24.55 -4.58 26.92
N ASP A 403 23.50 -3.76 26.91
CA ASP A 403 23.63 -2.30 26.97
C ASP A 403 24.31 -1.83 28.27
N LEU A 404 24.05 -2.50 29.40
CA LEU A 404 24.71 -2.22 30.69
C LEU A 404 26.18 -2.66 30.69
N ALA A 405 26.49 -3.82 30.12
CA ALA A 405 27.88 -4.31 30.02
C ALA A 405 28.73 -3.45 29.08
N GLU A 406 28.16 -2.95 27.99
CA GLU A 406 28.83 -2.00 27.09
C GLU A 406 29.05 -0.65 27.78
N ALA A 407 28.10 -0.17 28.58
CA ALA A 407 28.26 1.06 29.37
C ALA A 407 29.31 0.93 30.49
N GLU A 408 29.42 -0.23 31.14
CA GLU A 408 30.44 -0.50 32.16
C GLU A 408 31.85 -0.62 31.55
N ALA A 409 31.97 -1.25 30.37
CA ALA A 409 33.23 -1.35 29.62
C ALA A 409 33.75 0.03 29.18
N ASP A 410 32.85 0.94 28.79
CA ASP A 410 33.21 2.33 28.44
C ASP A 410 33.63 3.17 29.67
N THR A 411 33.20 2.80 30.88
CA THR A 411 33.64 3.47 32.13
C THR A 411 34.97 2.96 32.67
N GLU A 412 35.34 1.69 32.45
CA GLU A 412 36.64 1.15 32.87
C GLU A 412 37.81 1.66 32.00
N ASP A 413 37.57 2.02 30.73
CA ASP A 413 38.62 2.53 29.82
C ASP A 413 39.06 3.98 30.13
N LEU A 414 38.28 4.72 30.94
CA LEU A 414 38.63 6.08 31.37
C LEU A 414 39.51 6.13 32.64
N SER A 415 39.91 4.97 33.19
CA SER A 415 40.65 4.88 34.47
C SER A 415 42.08 4.35 34.37
N ARG A 416 42.61 4.06 33.17
CA ARG A 416 43.99 3.59 32.99
C ARG A 416 44.94 4.73 32.57
N PRO A 417 46.07 4.96 33.29
CA PRO A 417 47.10 5.88 32.83
C PRO A 417 47.88 5.28 31.64
N PRO A 418 48.43 6.11 30.74
CA PRO A 418 49.11 5.62 29.55
C PRO A 418 50.44 4.96 29.92
N LEU A 419 50.60 3.68 29.53
CA LEU A 419 51.88 2.98 29.61
C LEU A 419 52.57 3.01 28.24
N GLU A 420 53.70 3.70 28.19
CA GLU A 420 54.71 3.55 27.15
C GLU A 420 55.28 2.11 27.19
N LYS A 421 55.07 1.33 26.12
CA LYS A 421 56.05 0.43 25.49
C LYS A 421 55.39 -0.49 24.44
N ASP A 422 56.22 -0.88 23.48
CA ASP A 422 56.02 -1.90 22.43
C ASP A 422 55.35 -1.46 21.11
N THR A 423 56.11 -0.63 20.38
CA THR A 423 55.93 -0.35 18.94
C THR A 423 56.44 -1.46 18.01
N GLU A 424 56.98 -2.58 18.48
CA GLU A 424 57.58 -3.59 17.58
C GLU A 424 56.68 -4.81 17.26
N GLU A 425 55.65 -5.11 18.05
CA GLU A 425 54.83 -6.31 17.84
C GLU A 425 53.60 -6.09 16.94
N ARG A 426 53.16 -4.83 16.81
CA ARG A 426 51.99 -4.44 15.99
C ARG A 426 52.27 -4.39 14.49
N GLY A 427 53.54 -4.31 14.09
CA GLY A 427 53.99 -4.34 12.68
C GLY A 427 53.91 -5.75 12.09
N ARG A 428 54.37 -6.78 12.81
CA ARG A 428 54.45 -8.15 12.29
C ARG A 428 53.09 -8.83 12.06
N ARG A 429 52.07 -8.48 12.85
CA ARG A 429 50.69 -9.02 12.66
C ARG A 429 49.94 -8.39 11.49
N LYS A 430 50.27 -7.15 11.08
CA LYS A 430 49.65 -6.49 9.91
C LYS A 430 50.22 -6.97 8.58
N GLU A 431 51.48 -7.40 8.54
CA GLU A 431 52.09 -7.98 7.33
C GLU A 431 51.51 -9.38 7.00
N GLN A 432 51.32 -10.23 8.02
CA GLN A 432 50.79 -11.60 7.83
C GLN A 432 49.30 -11.63 7.43
N SER A 433 48.51 -10.66 7.89
CA SER A 433 47.08 -10.55 7.52
C SER A 433 46.87 -9.97 6.12
N ARG A 434 47.85 -9.25 5.55
CA ARG A 434 47.80 -8.77 4.17
C ARG A 434 48.13 -9.88 3.17
N GLN A 435 49.10 -10.74 3.48
CA GLN A 435 49.51 -11.83 2.59
C GLN A 435 48.47 -12.95 2.48
N SER A 436 47.64 -13.21 3.50
CA SER A 436 46.57 -14.21 3.38
C SER A 436 45.35 -13.70 2.60
N SER A 437 45.09 -12.39 2.64
CA SER A 437 43.98 -11.75 1.91
C SER A 437 44.26 -11.71 0.40
N GLU A 438 45.50 -11.41 -0.01
CA GLU A 438 45.89 -11.41 -1.44
C GLU A 438 45.87 -12.81 -2.07
N GLN A 439 46.16 -13.87 -1.31
CA GLN A 439 46.07 -15.25 -1.82
C GLN A 439 44.63 -15.78 -1.92
N GLN A 440 43.67 -15.18 -1.21
CA GLN A 440 42.26 -15.56 -1.29
C GLN A 440 41.52 -14.87 -2.45
N GLU A 441 41.94 -13.67 -2.86
CA GLU A 441 41.38 -12.97 -4.03
C GLU A 441 41.83 -13.57 -5.37
N LEU A 442 43.02 -14.17 -5.43
CA LEU A 442 43.53 -14.86 -6.64
C LEU A 442 42.84 -16.20 -6.95
N ARG A 443 42.06 -16.78 -6.03
CA ARG A 443 41.36 -18.06 -6.24
C ARG A 443 39.86 -17.95 -6.54
N ARG A 444 39.27 -16.75 -6.48
CA ARG A 444 37.83 -16.53 -6.78
C ARG A 444 37.55 -15.95 -8.17
N GLY A 445 38.58 -15.62 -8.95
CA GLY A 445 38.48 -15.16 -10.33
C GLY A 445 38.56 -16.27 -11.37
N SER A 446 37.64 -17.24 -11.36
CA SER A 446 37.50 -18.20 -12.48
C SER A 446 36.16 -18.95 -12.37
N ASN A 447 35.07 -18.31 -12.83
CA ASN A 447 33.93 -18.93 -13.53
C ASN A 447 32.72 -17.99 -13.46
N ASN A 448 32.64 -17.02 -14.38
CA ASN A 448 31.38 -16.37 -14.73
C ASN A 448 31.36 -16.10 -16.25
N PRO A 449 30.49 -16.77 -17.03
CA PRO A 449 30.49 -16.68 -18.49
C PRO A 449 29.51 -15.62 -19.00
N TYR A 450 29.67 -14.34 -18.63
CA TYR A 450 28.92 -13.23 -19.23
C TYR A 450 29.74 -11.93 -19.27
N THR A 451 30.94 -11.98 -19.85
CA THR A 451 31.67 -10.79 -20.29
C THR A 451 32.46 -11.09 -21.56
N ARG A 452 31.80 -10.99 -22.72
CA ARG A 452 32.47 -10.89 -24.03
C ARG A 452 31.71 -9.93 -24.94
N ALA A 453 32.48 -9.09 -25.61
CA ALA A 453 32.10 -7.98 -26.51
C ALA A 453 31.67 -6.71 -25.73
N THR A 454 32.31 -5.54 -25.83
CA THR A 454 33.03 -4.92 -26.96
C THR A 454 34.07 -3.91 -26.43
N GLN A 455 35.36 -4.12 -26.72
CA GLN A 455 36.33 -3.03 -26.85
C GLN A 455 36.61 -2.86 -28.34
N ARG A 456 36.13 -1.75 -28.92
CA ARG A 456 36.67 -1.20 -30.15
C ARG A 456 37.04 0.25 -29.88
N THR A 457 38.35 0.48 -29.89
CA THR A 457 39.00 1.78 -30.05
C THR A 457 38.49 2.48 -31.31
N LEU A 458 38.12 3.75 -31.20
CA LEU A 458 37.92 4.65 -32.33
C LEU A 458 38.69 5.95 -32.08
N ALA A 459 39.58 6.21 -33.03
CA ALA A 459 40.40 7.41 -33.19
C ALA A 459 39.55 8.66 -33.47
N PRO A 460 40.09 9.88 -33.25
CA PRO A 460 39.37 11.11 -33.52
C PRO A 460 39.22 11.29 -35.04
N THR A 461 37.98 11.37 -35.51
CA THR A 461 37.69 11.75 -36.90
C THR A 461 37.21 13.20 -36.91
N THR A 462 38.02 14.05 -37.53
CA THR A 462 37.72 15.42 -37.93
C THR A 462 36.51 15.41 -38.86
N VAL A 463 35.43 16.12 -38.50
CA VAL A 463 34.30 16.36 -39.39
C VAL A 463 34.44 17.79 -39.93
N GLN A 464 34.54 17.89 -41.26
CA GLN A 464 34.50 19.14 -42.00
C GLN A 464 33.09 19.74 -41.93
N VAL A 465 33.05 21.06 -41.77
CA VAL A 465 31.86 21.91 -41.84
C VAL A 465 31.51 22.09 -43.32
N GLU A 466 30.29 21.77 -43.70
CA GLU A 466 29.66 22.31 -44.91
C GLU A 466 28.50 23.21 -44.49
N ASP A 467 28.60 24.46 -44.91
CA ASP A 467 27.61 25.52 -44.74
C ASP A 467 26.34 25.21 -45.55
N GLY A 468 25.18 25.41 -44.92
CA GLY A 468 23.87 25.33 -45.57
C GLY A 468 22.88 26.27 -44.88
N GLU A 469 22.68 27.42 -45.50
CA GLU A 469 21.79 28.51 -45.09
C GLU A 469 20.33 28.05 -44.88
N GLY A 470 19.68 28.61 -43.86
CA GLY A 470 18.26 28.32 -43.58
C GLY A 470 17.69 29.11 -42.40
N SER A 471 17.77 30.44 -42.45
CA SER A 471 17.16 31.37 -41.49
C SER A 471 15.64 31.22 -41.40
N ARG A 472 15.12 30.85 -40.21
CA ARG A 472 13.78 31.27 -39.74
C ARG A 472 13.79 31.50 -38.22
N SER A 473 13.83 32.78 -37.84
CA SER A 473 13.70 33.26 -36.46
C SER A 473 12.24 33.21 -35.98
N PHE A 474 11.96 32.52 -34.87
CA PHE A 474 10.73 32.69 -34.09
C PHE A 474 11.01 33.53 -32.84
N LYS A 475 10.46 34.75 -32.79
CA LYS A 475 10.42 35.60 -31.59
C LYS A 475 9.21 35.22 -30.74
N ILE A 476 9.43 34.68 -29.53
CA ILE A 476 8.38 34.56 -28.51
C ILE A 476 8.46 35.77 -27.58
N ARG A 477 7.41 36.60 -27.61
CA ARG A 477 7.19 37.74 -26.71
C ARG A 477 6.90 37.22 -25.29
N LYS A 478 7.70 37.66 -24.31
CA LYS A 478 7.38 37.57 -22.88
C LYS A 478 6.32 38.62 -22.54
N HIS A 479 5.14 38.19 -22.08
CA HIS A 479 4.23 39.06 -21.34
C HIS A 479 4.56 38.98 -19.84
N PHE A 480 5.16 40.04 -19.32
CA PHE A 480 5.18 40.35 -17.89
C PHE A 480 3.92 41.16 -17.57
N ALA A 481 3.04 40.64 -16.72
CA ALA A 481 1.98 41.41 -16.11
C ALA A 481 2.42 41.82 -14.69
N SER A 482 2.66 43.11 -14.52
CA SER A 482 2.91 43.77 -13.24
C SER A 482 1.59 43.98 -12.50
N ALA A 483 1.37 43.28 -11.37
CA ALA A 483 0.31 43.62 -10.44
C ALA A 483 0.84 44.65 -9.43
N GLY A 484 0.51 45.91 -9.67
CA GLY A 484 0.79 47.03 -8.77
C GLY A 484 -0.09 46.99 -7.52
N THR A 485 0.56 47.19 -6.39
CA THR A 485 -0.01 47.56 -5.09
C THR A 485 -0.95 48.75 -5.18
N ARG A 486 -2.18 48.60 -4.67
CA ARG A 486 -2.98 49.70 -4.13
C ARG A 486 -3.53 49.34 -2.75
N ARG A 487 -2.98 50.02 -1.74
CA ARG A 487 -3.63 50.26 -0.45
C ARG A 487 -4.72 51.32 -0.66
N SER A 488 -5.94 51.07 -0.17
CA SER A 488 -6.80 52.12 0.34
C SER A 488 -7.63 51.59 1.50
N SER A 489 -7.66 52.44 2.52
CA SER A 489 -8.15 52.26 3.87
C SER A 489 -9.65 52.53 4.02
N GLN A 490 -10.19 51.97 5.12
CA GLN A 490 -11.31 52.46 5.94
C GLN A 490 -12.75 52.39 5.40
N GLY A 491 -13.65 51.90 6.26
CA GLY A 491 -15.08 52.19 6.21
C GLY A 491 -15.94 51.16 6.93
N LYS A 492 -16.47 51.51 8.11
CA LYS A 492 -17.31 50.69 9.00
C LYS A 492 -18.76 50.52 8.51
N ALA A 493 -19.41 49.50 9.08
CA ALA A 493 -20.83 49.41 9.49
C ALA A 493 -21.90 49.21 8.41
N ALA A 494 -22.51 48.03 8.40
CA ALA A 494 -23.83 47.74 8.99
C ALA A 494 -24.00 46.22 9.10
#